data_AF-A0A819Y3E2-F1
#
_entry.id   AF-A0A819Y3E2-F1
#
_cell.length_a   1.000
_cell.length_b   1.000
_cell.length_c   1.000
_cell.angle_alpha   90.00
_cell.angle_beta   90.00
_cell.angle_gamma   90.00
#
_symmetry.space_group_name_H-M   'P 1'
#
loop_
_entity.id
_entity.type
_entity.pdbx_description
1 polymer ?
#
loop_
_entity_poly.entity_id
_entity_poly.type
_entity_poly.pdbx_seq_one_letter_code
_entity_poly.pdbx_strand_id
1 'polypeptide(L)'
;TGSGSGPYSLTVADFNNDTFLDVLVANYDSNNQGVFLGYGNGKFANFLIVATNYGSHPSSVVVGDFNNDKKPDFAVINNGTDSLDIYLQTC
;
A
#
# COMPACT_ATOMS: atom_id res chain seq x y z
N THR A 1 -2.17 -2.29 11.17
CA THR A 1 -3.22 -2.37 10.14
C THR A 1 -4.63 -2.31 10.70
N GLY A 2 -4.85 -2.50 12.02
CA GLY A 2 -6.18 -2.42 12.64
C GLY A 2 -6.74 -3.80 12.96
N SER A 3 -7.72 -3.87 13.86
CA SER A 3 -8.37 -5.13 14.22
C SER A 3 -9.22 -5.64 13.06
N GLY A 4 -9.13 -6.94 12.75
CA GLY A 4 -9.90 -7.56 11.65
C GLY A 4 -9.43 -7.17 10.25
N SER A 5 -8.21 -6.65 10.07
CA SER A 5 -7.77 -6.15 8.77
C SER A 5 -7.39 -7.25 7.77
N GLY A 6 -7.00 -8.44 8.23
CA GLY A 6 -6.55 -9.53 7.35
C GLY A 6 -5.35 -9.15 6.46
N PRO A 7 -4.19 -8.76 7.02
CA PRO A 7 -3.03 -8.41 6.21
C PRO A 7 -2.56 -9.63 5.41
N TYR A 8 -2.47 -9.49 4.09
CA TYR A 8 -2.25 -10.64 3.18
C TYR A 8 -0.96 -10.53 2.36
N SER A 9 -0.59 -9.31 1.96
CA SER A 9 0.62 -9.02 1.19
C SER A 9 1.22 -7.69 1.64
N LEU A 10 2.55 -7.55 1.51
CA LEU A 10 3.25 -6.30 1.77
C LEU A 10 4.31 -6.01 0.71
N THR A 11 4.73 -4.75 0.63
CA THR A 11 5.87 -4.27 -0.16
C THR A 11 6.54 -3.09 0.55
N VAL A 12 7.74 -2.72 0.12
CA VAL A 12 8.56 -1.67 0.75
C VAL A 12 9.06 -0.68 -0.29
N ALA A 13 9.05 0.61 0.07
CA ALA A 13 9.56 1.72 -0.72
C ALA A 13 9.72 2.96 0.17
N ASP A 14 10.39 4.01 -0.30
CA ASP A 14 10.40 5.32 0.37
C ASP A 14 9.23 6.16 -0.19
N PHE A 15 8.04 6.02 0.40
CA PHE A 15 6.80 6.61 -0.13
C PHE A 15 6.68 8.10 0.20
N ASN A 16 7.40 8.60 1.21
CA ASN A 16 7.37 10.00 1.62
C ASN A 16 8.66 10.78 1.29
N ASN A 17 9.63 10.13 0.62
CA ASN A 17 10.91 10.69 0.22
C ASN A 17 11.74 11.23 1.41
N ASP A 18 11.71 10.50 2.53
CA ASP A 18 12.48 10.82 3.74
C ASP A 18 13.76 10.00 3.91
N THR A 19 14.09 9.17 2.91
CA THR A 19 15.23 8.23 2.83
C THR A 19 15.09 6.98 3.71
N PHE A 20 14.01 6.82 4.45
CA PHE A 20 13.70 5.59 5.18
C PHE A 20 12.73 4.71 4.41
N LEU A 21 12.87 3.40 4.60
CA LEU A 21 11.94 2.45 4.00
C LEU A 21 10.63 2.44 4.78
N ASP A 22 9.55 2.64 4.04
CA ASP A 22 8.17 2.52 4.48
C ASP A 22 7.60 1.15 4.09
N VAL A 23 6.46 0.80 4.65
CA VAL A 23 5.76 -0.47 4.39
C VAL A 23 4.36 -0.19 3.88
N LEU A 24 4.00 -0.76 2.73
CA LEU A 24 2.63 -0.81 2.22
C LEU A 24 2.07 -2.22 2.45
N VAL A 25 0.88 -2.31 3.05
CA VAL A 25 0.19 -3.58 3.35
C VAL A 25 -1.17 -3.63 2.68
N ALA A 26 -1.47 -4.72 1.98
CA ALA A 26 -2.81 -5.07 1.53
C ALA A 26 -3.59 -5.75 2.66
N ASN A 27 -4.74 -5.19 3.03
CA ASN A 27 -5.61 -5.71 4.07
C ASN A 27 -6.84 -6.33 3.43
N TYR A 28 -6.78 -7.64 3.21
CA TYR A 28 -7.75 -8.44 2.47
C TYR A 28 -9.16 -8.30 3.05
N ASP A 29 -9.34 -8.54 4.35
CA ASP A 29 -10.66 -8.57 4.98
C ASP A 29 -11.29 -7.17 5.11
N SER A 30 -10.46 -6.15 5.30
CA SER A 30 -10.95 -4.77 5.49
C SER A 30 -11.03 -3.93 4.21
N ASN A 31 -10.80 -4.53 3.04
CA ASN A 31 -10.88 -3.87 1.73
C ASN A 31 -10.12 -2.54 1.67
N ASN A 32 -8.87 -2.52 2.14
CA ASN A 32 -8.02 -1.33 2.10
C ASN A 32 -6.53 -1.67 1.99
N GLN A 33 -5.72 -0.65 1.75
CA GLN A 33 -4.28 -0.71 1.94
C GLN A 33 -3.82 0.27 3.02
N GLY A 34 -2.76 -0.08 3.75
CA GLY A 34 -2.15 0.80 4.75
C GLY A 34 -0.68 1.07 4.44
N VAL A 35 -0.28 2.34 4.46
CA VAL A 35 1.12 2.79 4.41
C VAL A 35 1.60 3.13 5.83
N PHE A 36 2.73 2.54 6.22
CA PHE A 36 3.40 2.76 7.49
C PHE A 36 4.77 3.40 7.22
N LEU A 37 4.97 4.62 7.72
CA LEU A 37 6.22 5.35 7.49
C LEU A 37 7.33 4.88 8.42
N GLY A 38 8.49 4.56 7.86
CA GLY A 38 9.66 4.11 8.60
C GLY A 38 10.39 5.26 9.28
N TYR A 39 10.90 5.01 10.48
CA TYR A 39 11.80 5.95 11.16
C TYR A 39 13.29 5.56 11.04
N GLY A 40 13.62 4.63 10.16
CA GLY A 40 15.00 4.10 9.98
C GLY A 40 15.54 3.26 11.14
N ASN A 41 14.79 3.12 12.23
CA ASN A 41 15.19 2.38 13.44
C ASN A 41 14.31 1.15 13.70
N GLY A 42 13.61 0.66 12.67
CA GLY A 42 12.67 -0.46 12.76
C GLY A 42 11.32 -0.11 13.39
N LYS A 43 11.07 1.15 13.75
CA LYS A 43 9.75 1.65 14.15
C LYS A 43 9.04 2.30 12.98
N PHE A 44 7.72 2.27 13.03
CA PHE A 44 6.86 2.82 11.99
C PHE A 44 5.72 3.66 12.57
N ALA A 45 5.33 4.72 11.87
CA ALA A 45 4.08 5.45 12.11
C ALA A 45 2.99 5.06 11.13
N ASN A 46 1.73 5.12 11.57
CA ASN A 46 0.60 5.06 10.65
C ASN A 46 0.55 6.35 9.85
N PHE A 47 0.42 6.26 8.53
CA PHE A 47 0.39 7.44 7.67
C PHE A 47 -0.86 7.52 6.81
N LEU A 48 -1.17 6.47 6.06
CA LEU A 48 -2.27 6.52 5.12
C LEU A 48 -3.01 5.19 5.08
N ILE A 49 -4.35 5.25 5.09
CA ILE A 49 -5.21 4.13 4.74
C ILE A 49 -5.92 4.52 3.45
N VAL A 50 -5.72 3.73 2.41
CA VAL A 50 -6.37 3.91 1.11
C VAL A 50 -7.46 2.87 1.00
N ALA A 51 -8.72 3.31 0.90
CA ALA A 51 -9.82 2.38 0.69
C ALA A 51 -9.78 1.83 -0.73
N THR A 52 -10.17 0.56 -0.87
CA THR A 52 -10.50 -0.03 -2.16
C THR A 52 -12.02 -0.12 -2.30
N ASN A 53 -12.47 -0.63 -3.44
CA ASN A 53 -13.88 -0.91 -3.65
C ASN A 53 -14.41 -1.92 -2.63
N TYR A 54 -15.70 -1.83 -2.31
CA TYR A 54 -16.34 -2.80 -1.42
C TYR A 54 -16.22 -4.22 -1.99
N GLY A 55 -15.77 -5.17 -1.16
CA GLY A 55 -15.58 -6.56 -1.56
C GLY A 55 -14.39 -6.80 -2.49
N SER A 56 -13.45 -5.85 -2.58
CA SER A 56 -12.24 -5.96 -3.42
C SER A 56 -11.29 -7.08 -3.00
N HIS A 57 -11.17 -7.36 -1.71
CA HIS A 57 -10.23 -8.34 -1.17
C HIS A 57 -8.80 -8.20 -1.76
N PRO A 58 -8.09 -7.10 -1.45
CA PRO A 58 -6.76 -6.86 -2.00
C PRO A 58 -5.79 -7.95 -1.55
N SER A 59 -5.11 -8.55 -2.51
CA SER A 59 -4.39 -9.83 -2.33
C SER A 59 -2.91 -9.75 -2.65
N SER A 60 -2.50 -8.77 -3.45
CA SER A 60 -1.11 -8.55 -3.81
C SER A 60 -0.89 -7.06 -4.05
N VAL A 61 0.28 -6.58 -3.66
CA VAL A 61 0.75 -5.20 -3.86
C VAL A 61 2.14 -5.23 -4.49
N VAL A 62 2.38 -4.35 -5.46
CA VAL A 62 3.70 -4.14 -6.06
C VAL A 62 4.00 -2.64 -6.15
N VAL A 63 5.28 -2.30 -6.12
CA VAL A 63 5.77 -0.92 -6.27
C VAL A 63 6.52 -0.79 -7.59
N GLY A 64 6.36 0.34 -8.25
CA GLY A 64 7.09 0.72 -9.43
C GLY A 64 6.88 2.20 -9.74
N ASP A 65 7.69 2.75 -10.63
CA ASP A 65 7.39 4.03 -11.26
C ASP A 65 6.52 3.75 -12.48
N PHE A 66 5.20 3.88 -12.34
CA PHE A 66 4.23 3.51 -13.37
C PHE A 66 3.85 4.69 -14.27
N ASN A 67 4.12 5.92 -13.84
CA ASN A 67 3.84 7.15 -14.59
C ASN A 67 5.11 7.90 -15.08
N ASN A 68 6.31 7.38 -14.78
CA ASN A 68 7.62 7.95 -15.12
C ASN A 68 7.88 9.32 -14.45
N ASP A 69 7.38 9.53 -13.23
CA ASP A 69 7.62 10.74 -12.43
C ASP A 69 8.75 10.59 -11.39
N LYS A 70 9.35 9.40 -11.32
CA LYS A 70 10.42 9.01 -10.39
C LYS A 70 9.98 8.92 -8.92
N LYS A 71 8.68 8.84 -8.64
CA LYS A 71 8.12 8.53 -7.33
C LYS A 71 7.65 7.08 -7.30
N PRO A 72 7.63 6.44 -6.12
CA PRO A 72 7.14 5.08 -6.00
C PRO A 72 5.60 5.06 -6.05
N ASP A 73 5.06 4.74 -7.21
CA ASP A 73 3.66 4.35 -7.37
C ASP A 73 3.44 2.92 -6.87
N PHE A 74 2.18 2.51 -6.77
CA PHE A 74 1.86 1.12 -6.45
C PHE A 74 0.65 0.59 -7.20
N ALA A 75 0.65 -0.72 -7.46
CA ALA A 75 -0.45 -1.43 -8.08
C ALA A 75 -0.98 -2.52 -7.15
N VAL A 76 -2.29 -2.74 -7.17
CA VAL A 76 -2.98 -3.68 -6.29
C VAL A 76 -3.87 -4.61 -7.10
N ILE A 77 -3.80 -5.90 -6.79
CA ILE A 77 -4.70 -6.92 -7.32
C ILE A 77 -5.83 -7.18 -6.33
N ASN A 78 -7.06 -6.94 -6.78
CA ASN A 78 -8.29 -7.13 -6.01
C ASN A 78 -8.97 -8.42 -6.46
N ASN A 79 -8.84 -9.48 -5.65
CA ASN A 79 -9.35 -10.81 -6.00
C ASN A 79 -10.88 -10.90 -5.93
N GLY A 80 -11.53 -10.08 -5.10
CA GLY A 80 -12.98 -10.12 -4.95
C GLY A 80 -13.74 -9.36 -6.04
N THR A 81 -13.08 -8.41 -6.72
CA THR A 81 -13.67 -7.61 -7.81
C THR A 81 -13.06 -7.90 -9.17
N ASP A 82 -12.17 -8.88 -9.29
CA ASP A 82 -11.43 -9.21 -10.52
C ASP A 82 -10.78 -7.99 -11.18
N SER A 83 -10.22 -7.08 -10.37
CA SER A 83 -9.68 -5.81 -10.85
C SER A 83 -8.21 -5.59 -10.45
N LEU A 84 -7.54 -4.74 -11.24
CA LEU A 84 -6.22 -4.19 -10.95
C LEU A 84 -6.36 -2.67 -10.88
N ASP A 85 -5.95 -2.10 -9.75
CA ASP A 85 -5.91 -0.65 -9.55
C ASP A 85 -4.45 -0.16 -9.46
N ILE A 86 -4.17 0.99 -10.06
CA ILE A 86 -2.87 1.68 -9.96
C ILE A 86 -3.08 2.99 -9.21
N TYR A 87 -2.27 3.21 -8.18
CA TYR A 87 -2.27 4.41 -7.36
C TYR A 87 -0.99 5.18 -7.62
N LEU A 88 -1.14 6.40 -8.14
CA LEU A 88 -0.03 7.28 -8.44
C LEU A 88 0.29 8.14 -7.22
N GLN A 89 1.57 8.25 -6.86
CA GLN A 89 1.98 9.18 -5.81
C GLN A 89 1.95 10.61 -6.35
N THR A 90 1.15 11.47 -5.73
CA THR A 90 1.18 12.91 -6.02
C THR A 90 2.13 13.61 -5.04
N CYS A 91 2.44 14.88 -5.31
CA CYS A 91 3.36 15.72 -4.54
C CYS A 91 3.24 15.62 -3.02
#